data_AF-M1E524-F1
#
_entry.id   AF-M1E524-F1
#
_cell.length_a   1.000
_cell.length_b   1.000
_cell.length_c   1.000
_cell.angle_alpha   90.00
_cell.angle_beta   90.00
_cell.angle_gamma   90.00
#
_symmetry.space_group_name_H-M   'P 1'
#
loop_
_entity.id
_entity.type
_entity.pdbx_description
1 polymer ?
#
loop_
_entity_poly.entity_id
_entity_poly.type
_entity_poly.pdbx_seq_one_letter_code
_entity_poly.pdbx_strand_id
1 'polypeptide(L)'
;MLLNDDPKTVLDILRNYSMIKREKKFTLLKRSASPSISEPTRIGQSEISWNSWTSVPISGSNKSIVLAKIYIKKNIFGTIKRILYKEEPIEIEYKDRKGNIHKFRLLPDNAVEGVWISPLPLNVNEKDYFMSAVPIESFRLTSQDQLLYSNKIKLVWEKIDVYNDRLIKLAD
;
A
#
# COMPACT_ATOMS: atom_id res chain seq x y z
N MET A 1 -0.26 -4.40 9.27
CA MET A 1 -0.95 -5.33 8.34
C MET A 1 0.15 -5.78 7.42
N LEU A 2 0.50 -7.07 7.41
CA LEU A 2 1.75 -7.58 6.82
C LEU A 2 2.05 -7.02 5.43
N LEU A 3 1.02 -6.79 4.60
CA LEU A 3 1.12 -6.23 3.25
C LEU A 3 1.77 -4.85 3.15
N ASN A 4 1.58 -3.99 4.15
CA ASN A 4 2.15 -2.64 4.16
C ASN A 4 3.42 -2.54 5.03
N ASP A 5 3.68 -3.57 5.83
CA ASP A 5 4.85 -3.60 6.72
C ASP A 5 6.13 -3.93 5.91
N ASP A 6 6.05 -4.82 4.90
CA ASP A 6 7.11 -5.04 3.90
C ASP A 6 6.50 -5.24 2.50
N PRO A 7 6.18 -4.15 1.79
CA PRO A 7 5.50 -4.22 0.50
C PRO A 7 6.29 -5.02 -0.54
N LYS A 8 7.62 -4.89 -0.54
CA LYS A 8 8.47 -5.53 -1.54
C LYS A 8 8.45 -7.05 -1.40
N THR A 9 8.67 -7.56 -0.20
CA THR A 9 8.63 -9.01 0.07
C THR A 9 7.27 -9.59 -0.30
N VAL A 10 6.19 -8.87 0.00
CA VAL A 10 4.83 -9.32 -0.32
C VAL A 10 4.61 -9.37 -1.83
N LEU A 11 5.01 -8.34 -2.58
CA LEU A 11 4.92 -8.32 -4.03
C LEU A 11 5.75 -9.45 -4.67
N ASP A 12 6.94 -9.74 -4.14
CA ASP A 12 7.79 -10.83 -4.64
C ASP A 12 7.14 -12.21 -4.43
N ILE A 13 6.46 -12.43 -3.30
CA ILE A 13 5.66 -13.64 -3.05
C ILE A 13 4.52 -13.72 -4.08
N LEU A 14 3.74 -12.64 -4.23
CA LEU A 14 2.59 -12.61 -5.14
C LEU A 14 3.00 -12.78 -6.61
N ARG A 15 4.19 -12.31 -6.97
CA ARG A 15 4.72 -12.46 -8.33
C ARG A 15 5.12 -13.89 -8.62
N ASN A 16 5.84 -14.51 -7.71
CA ASN A 16 6.53 -15.78 -7.98
C ASN A 16 5.76 -17.01 -7.52
N TYR A 17 4.68 -16.85 -6.76
CA TYR A 17 3.92 -17.96 -6.19
C TYR A 17 2.42 -17.83 -6.44
N SER A 18 1.78 -18.98 -6.67
CA SER A 18 0.34 -19.12 -6.82
C SER A 18 -0.23 -20.00 -5.70
N MET A 19 -1.43 -19.66 -5.25
CA MET A 19 -2.15 -20.46 -4.26
C MET A 19 -2.63 -21.76 -4.89
N ILE A 20 -2.21 -22.89 -4.33
CA ILE A 20 -2.75 -24.22 -4.70
C ILE A 20 -3.93 -24.56 -3.81
N LYS A 21 -3.72 -24.44 -2.50
CA LYS A 21 -4.64 -24.95 -1.49
C LYS A 21 -4.68 -24.01 -0.32
N ARG A 22 -5.87 -23.81 0.21
CA ARG A 22 -6.09 -23.08 1.45
C ARG A 22 -6.71 -24.00 2.48
N GLU A 23 -6.11 -24.00 3.66
CA GLU A 23 -6.58 -24.70 4.85
C GLU A 23 -6.85 -23.68 5.95
N LYS A 24 -7.63 -24.07 6.98
CA LYS A 24 -8.01 -23.14 8.07
C LYS A 24 -6.82 -22.47 8.77
N LYS A 25 -5.64 -23.11 8.77
CA LYS A 25 -4.45 -22.66 9.51
C LYS A 25 -3.28 -22.25 8.61
N PHE A 26 -3.32 -22.56 7.32
CA PHE A 26 -2.22 -22.27 6.41
C PHE A 26 -2.68 -22.16 4.96
N THR A 27 -1.92 -21.44 4.15
CA THR A 27 -2.08 -21.41 2.69
C THR A 27 -0.87 -22.07 2.06
N LEU A 28 -1.10 -23.05 1.17
CA LEU A 28 -0.07 -23.71 0.39
C LEU A 28 0.14 -22.94 -0.92
N LEU A 29 1.37 -22.47 -1.10
CA LEU A 29 1.83 -21.76 -2.28
C LEU A 29 2.75 -22.66 -3.10
N LYS A 30 2.61 -22.60 -4.43
CA LYS A 30 3.56 -23.21 -5.36
C LYS A 30 4.21 -22.13 -6.19
N ARG A 31 5.51 -22.30 -6.43
CA ARG A 31 6.25 -21.45 -7.34
C ARG A 31 5.62 -21.52 -8.74
N SER A 32 5.24 -20.36 -9.26
CA SER A 32 4.65 -20.23 -10.59
C SER A 32 5.72 -20.39 -11.67
N ALA A 33 5.34 -20.96 -12.81
CA ALA A 33 6.24 -21.05 -13.97
C ALA A 33 6.43 -19.70 -14.67
N SER A 34 5.45 -18.80 -14.52
CA SER A 34 5.47 -17.42 -15.01
C SER A 34 5.03 -16.45 -13.91
N PRO A 35 5.45 -15.17 -13.97
CA PRO A 35 5.02 -14.14 -13.03
C PRO A 35 3.50 -13.98 -13.01
N SER A 36 2.89 -13.93 -11.83
CA SER A 36 1.44 -13.69 -11.67
C SER A 36 1.07 -12.20 -11.71
N ILE A 37 2.05 -11.32 -11.57
CA ILE A 37 1.93 -9.87 -11.67
C ILE A 37 3.13 -9.29 -12.44
N SER A 38 2.98 -8.09 -12.99
CA SER A 38 4.07 -7.38 -13.67
C SER A 38 5.11 -6.80 -12.70
N GLU A 39 6.20 -6.27 -13.26
CA GLU A 39 7.01 -5.29 -12.53
C GLU A 39 6.24 -3.97 -12.36
N PRO A 40 6.50 -3.20 -11.28
CA PRO A 40 5.92 -1.88 -11.11
C PRO A 40 6.34 -0.96 -12.27
N THR A 41 5.35 -0.34 -12.91
CA THR A 41 5.57 0.67 -13.94
C THR A 41 5.15 2.03 -13.42
N ARG A 42 6.03 3.03 -13.54
CA ARG A 42 5.71 4.39 -13.12
C ARG A 42 4.58 4.96 -13.98
N ILE A 43 3.53 5.45 -13.34
CA ILE A 43 2.37 6.07 -13.99
C ILE A 43 2.27 7.57 -13.73
N GLY A 44 3.06 8.11 -12.79
CA GLY A 44 3.05 9.55 -12.52
C GLY A 44 3.83 9.95 -11.28
N GLN A 45 3.69 11.23 -10.93
CA GLN A 45 4.17 11.80 -9.68
C GLN A 45 3.23 12.91 -9.24
N SER A 46 3.16 13.15 -7.93
CA SER A 46 2.44 14.28 -7.37
C SER A 46 3.09 14.77 -6.09
N GLU A 47 2.65 15.91 -5.61
CA GLU A 47 3.01 16.45 -4.30
C GLU A 47 1.73 16.63 -3.49
N ILE A 48 1.76 16.20 -2.23
CA ILE A 48 0.62 16.26 -1.33
C ILE A 48 1.02 16.96 -0.02
N SER A 49 0.01 17.36 0.73
CA SER A 49 0.16 17.94 2.06
C SER A 49 -0.47 17.03 3.12
N TRP A 50 -0.02 17.19 4.36
CA TRP A 50 -0.62 16.49 5.50
C TRP A 50 -2.13 16.76 5.61
N ASN A 51 -2.87 15.75 6.08
CA ASN A 51 -4.32 15.79 6.31
C ASN A 51 -5.20 16.10 5.08
N SER A 52 -4.62 16.16 3.88
CA SER A 52 -5.36 16.39 2.64
C SER A 52 -5.67 15.08 1.92
N TRP A 53 -6.93 14.90 1.53
CA TRP A 53 -7.35 13.75 0.73
C TRP A 53 -6.79 13.86 -0.69
N THR A 54 -6.00 12.88 -1.08
CA THR A 54 -5.39 12.75 -2.40
C THR A 54 -6.09 11.64 -3.18
N SER A 55 -6.65 11.98 -4.34
CA SER A 55 -7.28 11.00 -5.22
C SER A 55 -6.29 10.02 -5.81
N VAL A 56 -6.68 8.76 -5.94
CA VAL A 56 -5.88 7.73 -6.61
C VAL A 56 -5.97 7.98 -8.13
N PRO A 57 -4.83 8.06 -8.86
CA PRO A 57 -4.81 8.50 -10.26
C PRO A 57 -5.52 7.55 -11.23
N ILE A 58 -5.61 6.27 -10.87
CA ILE A 58 -6.37 5.24 -11.58
C ILE A 58 -7.09 4.38 -10.55
N SER A 59 -8.29 3.89 -10.87
CA SER A 59 -8.98 2.95 -9.99
C SER A 59 -8.23 1.62 -9.96
N GLY A 60 -7.88 1.18 -8.75
CA GLY A 60 -7.45 -0.20 -8.53
C GLY A 60 -8.55 -1.18 -8.96
N SER A 61 -8.16 -2.33 -9.52
CA SER A 61 -9.08 -3.35 -9.99
C SER A 61 -8.56 -4.75 -9.65
N ASN A 62 -9.31 -5.81 -9.96
CA ASN A 62 -8.80 -7.17 -9.88
C ASN A 62 -7.67 -7.46 -10.91
N LYS A 63 -7.45 -6.57 -11.87
CA LYS A 63 -6.41 -6.66 -12.91
C LYS A 63 -5.28 -5.65 -12.72
N SER A 64 -5.37 -4.75 -11.74
CA SER A 64 -4.37 -3.70 -11.56
C SER A 64 -4.26 -3.25 -10.11
N ILE A 65 -3.02 -3.21 -9.62
CA ILE A 65 -2.65 -2.68 -8.31
C ILE A 65 -1.98 -1.33 -8.51
N VAL A 66 -2.31 -0.36 -7.67
CA VAL A 66 -1.72 0.98 -7.61
C VAL A 66 -0.87 1.07 -6.34
N LEU A 67 0.39 1.45 -6.52
CA LEU A 67 1.32 1.72 -5.44
C LEU A 67 1.68 3.22 -5.42
N ALA A 68 2.06 3.72 -4.24
CA ALA A 68 2.69 5.02 -4.09
C ALA A 68 3.98 4.88 -3.30
N LYS A 69 5.10 5.30 -3.91
CA LYS A 69 6.34 5.56 -3.18
C LYS A 69 6.23 6.92 -2.52
N ILE A 70 6.29 6.95 -1.19
CA ILE A 70 6.03 8.14 -0.38
C ILE A 70 7.34 8.63 0.22
N TYR A 71 7.77 9.83 -0.16
CA TYR A 71 9.01 10.43 0.32
C TYR A 71 8.70 11.51 1.35
N ILE A 72 8.73 11.12 2.62
CA ILE A 72 8.52 12.01 3.76
C ILE A 72 9.88 12.52 4.24
N LYS A 73 10.13 13.82 4.04
CA LYS A 73 11.38 14.44 4.50
C LYS A 73 11.19 15.04 5.89
N LYS A 74 12.15 14.81 6.78
CA LYS A 74 12.26 15.54 8.05
C LYS A 74 12.73 16.97 7.78
N ASN A 75 12.30 17.92 8.61
CA ASN A 75 12.87 19.26 8.57
C ASN A 75 14.14 19.36 9.43
N ILE A 76 14.89 20.45 9.28
CA ILE A 76 16.19 20.66 9.93
C ILE A 76 16.07 20.57 11.46
N PHE A 77 14.95 21.02 12.04
CA PHE A 77 14.65 20.93 13.48
C PHE A 77 14.31 19.51 13.96
N GLY A 78 13.68 18.69 13.11
CA GLY A 78 13.38 17.28 13.40
C GLY A 78 14.63 16.41 13.53
N THR A 79 15.75 16.80 12.92
CA THR A 79 17.02 16.08 13.03
C THR A 79 17.63 16.19 14.44
N ILE A 80 17.40 17.32 15.12
CA ILE A 80 17.94 17.59 16.47
C ILE A 80 17.05 16.94 17.56
N LYS A 81 15.72 16.90 17.37
CA LYS A 81 14.77 16.30 18.33
C LYS A 81 14.82 14.77 18.43
N ARG A 82 15.39 14.06 17.45
CA ARG A 82 15.53 12.59 17.44
C ARG A 82 16.33 12.05 18.63
N ILE A 83 17.23 12.86 19.21
CA ILE A 83 18.06 12.46 20.35
C ILE A 83 17.22 12.41 21.65
N LEU A 84 16.10 13.13 21.72
CA LEU A 84 15.37 13.36 22.96
C LEU A 84 13.99 12.70 23.02
N TYR A 85 13.35 12.38 21.88
CA TYR A 85 11.96 11.91 21.87
C TYR A 85 11.68 10.77 20.88
N LYS A 86 10.84 9.82 21.31
CA LYS A 86 10.30 8.73 20.48
C LYS A 86 9.40 9.34 19.41
N GLU A 87 9.64 9.00 18.14
CA GLU A 87 8.86 9.51 17.02
C GLU A 87 7.43 8.95 17.05
N GLU A 88 6.43 9.85 17.00
CA GLU A 88 5.02 9.49 16.85
C GLU A 88 4.77 8.81 15.49
N PRO A 89 3.87 7.81 15.42
CA PRO A 89 3.60 7.10 14.19
C PRO A 89 2.95 8.03 13.16
N ILE A 90 3.45 7.94 11.93
CA ILE A 90 2.71 8.45 10.77
C ILE A 90 1.64 7.41 10.43
N GLU A 91 0.47 7.88 10.04
CA GLU A 91 -0.66 7.05 9.68
C GLU A 91 -1.06 7.34 8.23
N ILE A 92 -1.56 6.31 7.56
CA ILE A 92 -2.21 6.41 6.26
C ILE A 92 -3.67 6.02 6.42
N GLU A 93 -4.54 6.90 5.98
CA GLU A 93 -5.98 6.69 5.96
C GLU A 93 -6.45 6.56 4.53
N TYR A 94 -7.16 5.47 4.23
CA TYR A 94 -7.74 5.19 2.92
C TYR A 94 -9.24 5.40 2.98
N LYS A 95 -9.80 6.06 1.97
CA LYS A 95 -11.24 6.21 1.79
C LYS A 95 -11.69 5.38 0.60
N ASP A 96 -12.57 4.42 0.85
CA ASP A 96 -13.18 3.62 -0.20
C ASP A 96 -14.37 4.35 -0.85
N ARG A 97 -14.92 3.77 -1.93
CA ARG A 97 -16.05 4.34 -2.69
C ARG A 97 -17.35 4.45 -1.89
N LYS A 98 -17.46 3.75 -0.76
CA LYS A 98 -18.61 3.82 0.17
C LYS A 98 -18.39 4.88 1.25
N GLY A 99 -17.23 5.54 1.25
CA GLY A 99 -16.86 6.55 2.24
C GLY A 99 -16.28 5.97 3.53
N ASN A 100 -16.07 4.65 3.63
CA ASN A 100 -15.44 4.08 4.83
C ASN A 100 -13.97 4.48 4.88
N ILE A 101 -13.48 4.74 6.09
CA ILE A 101 -12.09 5.09 6.34
C ILE A 101 -11.36 3.90 6.96
N HIS A 102 -10.32 3.42 6.28
CA HIS A 102 -9.43 2.35 6.75
C HIS A 102 -8.11 2.97 7.16
N LYS A 103 -7.71 2.77 8.42
CA LYS A 103 -6.57 3.46 9.02
C LYS A 103 -5.44 2.49 9.38
N PHE A 104 -4.22 2.81 8.98
CA PHE A 104 -3.05 1.98 9.25
C PHE A 104 -1.84 2.83 9.62
N ARG A 105 -0.92 2.23 10.38
CA ARG A 105 0.41 2.79 10.58
C ARG A 105 1.20 2.76 9.28
N LEU A 106 1.94 3.83 9.02
CA LEU A 106 2.90 3.94 7.93
C LEU A 106 4.31 4.03 8.53
N LEU A 107 5.23 3.22 7.99
CA LEU A 107 6.66 3.32 8.30
C LEU A 107 7.34 4.09 7.16
N PRO A 108 7.83 5.32 7.39
CA PRO A 108 8.41 6.16 6.33
C PRO A 108 9.54 5.46 5.56
N ASP A 109 10.37 4.70 6.26
CA ASP A 109 11.51 3.99 5.67
C ASP A 109 11.08 2.87 4.70
N ASN A 110 9.88 2.30 4.89
CA ASN A 110 9.33 1.27 4.00
C ASN A 110 8.45 1.90 2.91
N ALA A 111 7.90 3.09 3.17
CA ALA A 111 6.99 3.76 2.26
C ALA A 111 7.65 4.17 0.94
N VAL A 112 8.99 4.30 0.91
CA VAL A 112 9.76 4.59 -0.31
C VAL A 112 9.84 3.40 -1.28
N GLU A 113 9.61 2.18 -0.80
CA GLU A 113 9.60 0.96 -1.64
C GLU A 113 8.28 0.79 -2.40
N GLY A 114 7.22 1.50 -2.00
CA GLY A 114 5.92 1.51 -2.67
C GLY A 114 4.82 0.93 -1.77
N VAL A 115 4.03 1.82 -1.17
CA VAL A 115 2.86 1.46 -0.37
C VAL A 115 1.72 1.02 -1.27
N TRP A 116 1.02 -0.05 -0.90
CA TRP A 116 -0.16 -0.49 -1.63
C TRP A 116 -1.35 0.45 -1.40
N ILE A 117 -1.78 1.15 -2.45
CA ILE A 117 -2.86 2.14 -2.36
C ILE A 117 -4.22 1.58 -2.79
N SER A 118 -4.30 0.86 -3.91
CA SER A 118 -5.60 0.41 -4.44
C SER A 118 -5.46 -0.83 -5.33
N PRO A 119 -6.37 -1.82 -5.29
CA PRO A 119 -7.43 -1.97 -4.29
C PRO A 119 -6.81 -2.41 -2.94
N LEU A 120 -7.27 -1.85 -1.82
CA LEU A 120 -6.71 -2.13 -0.49
C LEU A 120 -7.10 -3.54 -0.03
N PRO A 121 -6.13 -4.44 0.21
CA PRO A 121 -6.40 -5.78 0.69
C PRO A 121 -6.87 -5.75 2.15
N LEU A 122 -8.09 -6.23 2.40
CA LEU A 122 -8.68 -6.26 3.75
C LEU A 122 -8.58 -7.65 4.38
N ASN A 123 -8.76 -8.71 3.57
CA ASN A 123 -8.64 -10.09 4.05
C ASN A 123 -7.77 -10.92 3.11
N VAL A 124 -6.82 -11.66 3.67
CA VAL A 124 -5.88 -12.50 2.91
C VAL A 124 -6.26 -13.99 2.89
N ASN A 125 -7.48 -14.33 3.30
CA ASN A 125 -7.93 -15.72 3.53
C ASN A 125 -9.29 -16.05 2.86
N GLU A 126 -9.54 -15.52 1.66
CA GLU A 126 -10.71 -15.87 0.83
C GLU A 126 -10.68 -17.31 0.29
N LYS A 127 -11.83 -17.95 0.11
CA LYS A 127 -11.87 -19.38 -0.29
C LYS A 127 -11.23 -19.63 -1.66
N ASP A 128 -11.57 -18.81 -2.65
CA ASP A 128 -11.19 -19.02 -4.07
C ASP A 128 -10.15 -18.00 -4.56
N TYR A 129 -9.81 -17.02 -3.74
CA TYR A 129 -8.90 -15.92 -4.07
C TYR A 129 -7.82 -15.78 -3.02
N PHE A 130 -6.63 -15.29 -3.40
CA PHE A 130 -5.58 -15.03 -2.42
C PHE A 130 -6.05 -13.99 -1.40
N MET A 131 -6.72 -12.91 -1.85
CA MET A 131 -7.24 -11.85 -1.00
C MET A 131 -8.58 -11.28 -1.49
N SER A 132 -9.37 -10.71 -0.56
CA SER A 132 -10.41 -9.73 -0.87
C SER A 132 -9.89 -8.31 -0.63
N ALA A 133 -10.19 -7.43 -1.57
CA ALA A 133 -9.72 -6.06 -1.56
C ALA A 133 -10.83 -5.06 -1.95
N VAL A 134 -10.76 -3.85 -1.39
CA VAL A 134 -11.71 -2.77 -1.70
C VAL A 134 -11.05 -1.72 -2.59
N PRO A 135 -11.69 -1.24 -3.66
CA PRO A 135 -11.19 -0.10 -4.42
C PRO A 135 -11.12 1.16 -3.55
N ILE A 136 -9.94 1.77 -3.49
CA ILE A 136 -9.72 3.04 -2.80
C ILE A 136 -9.87 4.19 -3.80
N GLU A 137 -10.64 5.21 -3.38
CA GLU A 137 -10.86 6.44 -4.14
C GLU A 137 -9.81 7.50 -3.80
N SER A 138 -9.51 7.65 -2.51
CA SER A 138 -8.53 8.62 -2.03
C SER A 138 -7.83 8.13 -0.77
N PHE A 139 -6.69 8.72 -0.45
CA PHE A 139 -5.98 8.48 0.80
C PHE A 139 -5.43 9.79 1.36
N ARG A 140 -5.08 9.82 2.64
CA ARG A 140 -4.34 10.92 3.25
C ARG A 140 -3.31 10.42 4.23
N LEU A 141 -2.31 11.25 4.49
CA LEU A 141 -1.30 11.02 5.52
C LEU A 141 -1.59 11.92 6.72
N THR A 142 -1.54 11.34 7.91
CA THR A 142 -1.77 12.04 9.19
C THR A 142 -0.62 11.77 10.14
N SER A 143 -0.33 12.74 11.01
CA SER A 143 0.66 12.62 12.08
C SER A 143 0.33 13.65 13.16
N GLN A 144 0.60 13.31 14.42
CA GLN A 144 0.44 14.24 15.54
C GLN A 144 1.53 15.33 15.51
N ASP A 145 2.72 15.00 15.00
CA ASP A 145 3.91 15.87 15.00
C ASP A 145 4.34 16.29 13.58
N GLN A 146 3.42 16.83 12.79
CA GLN A 146 3.69 17.29 11.42
C GLN A 146 4.82 18.34 11.36
N LEU A 147 5.01 19.09 12.45
CA LEU A 147 6.07 20.08 12.60
C LEU A 147 7.48 19.49 12.59
N LEU A 148 7.67 18.18 12.63
CA LEU A 148 8.96 17.51 12.46
C LEU A 148 9.29 17.21 10.99
N TYR A 149 8.31 17.36 10.10
CA TYR A 149 8.39 16.98 8.71
C TYR A 149 8.23 18.18 7.78
N SER A 150 8.64 18.01 6.53
CA SER A 150 8.26 18.94 5.46
C SER A 150 6.76 18.89 5.26
N ASN A 151 6.16 20.04 4.97
CA ASN A 151 4.73 20.11 4.63
C ASN A 151 4.43 19.54 3.24
N LYS A 152 5.45 19.41 2.38
CA LYS A 152 5.33 18.86 1.03
C LYS A 152 5.85 17.43 1.00
N ILE A 153 4.98 16.49 0.68
CA ILE A 153 5.29 15.07 0.59
C ILE A 153 5.25 14.67 -0.88
N LYS A 154 6.36 14.14 -1.38
CA LYS A 154 6.43 13.69 -2.78
C LYS A 154 5.91 12.28 -2.91
N LEU A 155 5.11 12.05 -3.94
CA LEU A 155 4.61 10.74 -4.34
C LEU A 155 5.15 10.38 -5.72
N VAL A 156 5.59 9.14 -5.87
CA VAL A 156 5.77 8.52 -7.18
C VAL A 156 4.76 7.39 -7.29
N TRP A 157 3.91 7.48 -8.30
CA TRP A 157 2.84 6.53 -8.53
C TRP A 157 3.31 5.42 -9.45
N GLU A 158 3.01 4.19 -9.05
CA GLU A 158 3.33 2.99 -9.82
C GLU A 158 2.08 2.11 -10.00
N LYS A 159 2.06 1.37 -11.09
CA LYS A 159 1.02 0.39 -11.42
C LYS A 159 1.66 -0.97 -11.61
N ILE A 160 0.97 -1.99 -11.12
CA ILE A 160 1.26 -3.39 -11.40
C ILE A 160 0.06 -4.00 -12.10
N ASP A 161 0.28 -4.68 -13.22
CA ASP A 161 -0.73 -5.49 -13.89
C ASP A 161 -0.83 -6.87 -13.24
N VAL A 162 -2.05 -7.37 -13.05
CA VAL A 162 -2.33 -8.68 -12.44
C VAL A 162 -2.78 -9.65 -13.53
N TYR A 163 -2.02 -10.72 -13.71
CA TYR A 163 -2.30 -11.77 -14.70
C TYR A 163 -3.04 -12.98 -14.11
N ASN A 164 -2.95 -13.15 -12.79
CA ASN A 164 -3.62 -14.25 -12.09
C ASN A 164 -5.01 -13.82 -11.57
N ASP A 165 -6.04 -14.39 -12.17
CA ASP A 165 -7.44 -14.07 -11.88
C ASP A 165 -7.90 -14.50 -10.49
N ARG A 166 -7.13 -15.37 -9.82
CA ARG A 166 -7.38 -15.81 -8.45
C ARG A 166 -6.58 -15.02 -7.42
N LEU A 167 -5.90 -13.94 -7.81
CA LEU A 167 -5.16 -13.12 -6.87
C LEU A 167 -6.09 -12.25 -6.03
N ILE A 168 -6.91 -11.43 -6.70
CA ILE A 168 -7.72 -10.39 -6.04
C ILE A 168 -9.20 -10.62 -6.34
N LYS A 169 -10.00 -10.78 -5.28
CA LYS A 169 -11.45 -10.59 -5.32
C LYS A 169 -11.75 -9.14 -4.95
N LEU A 170 -12.39 -8.39 -5.84
CA LEU A 170 -12.93 -7.09 -5.43
C LEU A 170 -14.16 -7.32 -4.56
N ALA A 171 -14.22 -6.61 -3.43
CA ALA A 171 -15.44 -6.51 -2.66
C ALA A 171 -16.36 -5.47 -3.31
N ASP A 172 -17.64 -5.81 -3.42
CA ASP A 172 -18.72 -4.91 -3.84
C ASP A 172 -18.98 -3.82 -2.80
#